data_AF-A0A239ZZG2-F1
#
_entry.id   AF-A0A239ZZG2-F1
#
_cell.length_a   1.000
_cell.length_b   1.000
_cell.length_c   1.000
_cell.angle_alpha   90.00
_cell.angle_beta   90.00
_cell.angle_gamma   90.00
#
_symmetry.space_group_name_H-M   'P 1'
#
loop_
_entity.id
_entity.type
_entity.pdbx_description
1 polymer ?
#
loop_
_entity_poly.entity_id
_entity_poly.type
_entity_poly.pdbx_seq_one_letter_code
_entity_poly.pdbx_strand_id
1 'polypeptide(L)'
;MKLLQALSAHWSLRTQGSILTLGAVFIILDIITERMGLVIDLAWVTVLICGLPLLINSVQSIWDNLEIHANFLIVVAMLALIAIGDYHTAAYVGLVVQAGFFLEQLITGEVHYTLDDDMLPAMPAPLVAIRQGLNRYSSVIVVAVMLLSMGAFALTRDFMHTVTLLLVLCPCSLELILVSLMMGSLVDESSPTALLSKEAKQIHLCMLILSVVFHIAIIGAGVFGLIGPVMAVVLHGLARLGLVYNLKVLDGYLCVA
;
A
#
# COMPACT_ATOMS: atom_id res chain seq x y z
N MET A 1 9.00 -24.97 4.69
CA MET A 1 9.78 -24.06 3.81
C MET A 1 9.32 -24.15 2.35
N LYS A 2 9.41 -25.31 1.67
CA LYS A 2 8.82 -25.48 0.32
C LYS A 2 7.32 -25.16 0.21
N LEU A 3 6.54 -25.42 1.28
CA LEU A 3 5.11 -25.10 1.33
C LEU A 3 4.82 -23.58 1.33
N LEU A 4 5.64 -22.78 2.01
CA LEU A 4 5.49 -21.32 2.04
C LEU A 4 5.92 -20.70 0.70
N GLN A 5 7.02 -21.16 0.11
CA GLN A 5 7.45 -20.73 -1.23
C GLN A 5 6.46 -21.17 -2.32
N ALA A 6 5.83 -22.34 -2.20
CA ALA A 6 4.77 -22.77 -3.12
C ALA A 6 3.49 -21.94 -2.96
N LEU A 7 3.20 -21.43 -1.75
CA LEU A 7 2.09 -20.52 -1.50
C LEU A 7 2.38 -19.10 -2.01
N SER A 8 3.63 -18.60 -1.95
CA SER A 8 4.01 -17.27 -2.45
C SER A 8 4.23 -17.21 -3.96
N ALA A 9 4.70 -18.30 -4.57
CA ALA A 9 4.87 -18.41 -6.03
C ALA A 9 3.55 -18.43 -6.81
N HIS A 10 2.40 -18.47 -6.12
CA HIS A 10 1.08 -18.67 -6.71
C HIS A 10 0.14 -17.44 -6.66
N TRP A 11 0.61 -16.27 -6.19
CA TRP A 11 -0.23 -15.05 -6.15
C TRP A 11 -0.35 -14.39 -7.53
N SER A 12 -0.78 -15.16 -8.53
CA SER A 12 -1.21 -14.62 -9.82
C SER A 12 -2.32 -13.59 -9.61
N LEU A 13 -2.40 -12.58 -10.48
CA LEU A 13 -3.45 -11.54 -10.46
C LEU A 13 -4.86 -12.14 -10.29
N ARG A 14 -5.10 -13.32 -10.88
CA ARG A 14 -6.35 -14.08 -10.77
C ARG A 14 -6.68 -14.49 -9.32
N THR A 15 -5.68 -14.94 -8.56
CA THR A 15 -5.88 -15.35 -7.15
C THR A 15 -6.11 -14.17 -6.23
N GLN A 16 -5.43 -13.04 -6.45
CA GLN A 16 -5.68 -11.80 -5.71
C GLN A 16 -7.10 -11.29 -5.98
N GLY A 17 -7.53 -11.31 -7.25
CA GLY A 17 -8.89 -10.95 -7.63
C GLY A 17 -9.94 -11.87 -7.02
N SER A 18 -9.70 -13.18 -6.94
CA SER A 18 -10.65 -14.12 -6.33
C SER A 18 -10.76 -13.91 -4.82
N ILE A 19 -9.65 -13.65 -4.12
CA ILE A 19 -9.64 -13.36 -2.68
C ILE A 19 -10.37 -12.05 -2.39
N LEU A 20 -10.12 -11.02 -3.19
CA LEU A 20 -10.83 -9.74 -3.07
C LEU A 20 -12.33 -9.89 -3.30
N THR A 21 -12.72 -10.62 -4.35
CA THR A 21 -14.14 -10.87 -4.67
C THR A 21 -14.81 -11.63 -3.54
N LEU A 22 -14.14 -12.67 -3.01
CA LEU A 22 -14.67 -13.46 -1.91
C LEU A 22 -14.84 -12.61 -0.64
N GLY A 23 -13.83 -11.83 -0.27
CA GLY A 23 -13.90 -10.92 0.88
C GLY A 23 -15.01 -9.87 0.74
N ALA A 24 -15.18 -9.30 -0.47
CA ALA A 24 -16.25 -8.35 -0.74
C ALA A 24 -17.64 -9.00 -0.61
N VAL A 25 -17.82 -10.23 -1.10
CA VAL A 25 -19.07 -10.99 -0.95
C VAL A 25 -19.39 -11.25 0.52
N PHE A 26 -18.40 -11.63 1.33
CA PHE A 26 -18.62 -11.86 2.77
C PHE A 26 -18.97 -10.58 3.52
N ILE A 27 -18.32 -9.44 3.25
CA ILE A 27 -18.71 -8.14 3.84
C ILE A 27 -20.13 -7.73 3.41
N ILE A 28 -20.51 -7.95 2.14
CA ILE A 28 -21.86 -7.62 1.69
C ILE A 28 -22.89 -8.52 2.41
N LEU A 29 -22.58 -9.81 2.56
CA LEU A 29 -23.44 -10.75 3.27
C LEU A 29 -23.56 -10.41 4.76
N ASP A 30 -22.46 -9.97 5.39
CA ASP A 30 -22.42 -9.47 6.77
C ASP A 30 -23.38 -8.30 6.97
N ILE A 31 -23.29 -7.25 6.13
CA ILE A 31 -24.20 -6.09 6.14
C ILE A 31 -25.67 -6.50 5.97
N ILE A 32 -25.95 -7.49 5.10
CA ILE A 32 -27.30 -8.01 4.89
C ILE A 32 -27.80 -8.78 6.12
N THR A 33 -26.92 -9.56 6.75
CA THR A 33 -27.23 -10.42 7.90
C THR A 33 -27.49 -9.60 9.16
N GLU A 34 -26.68 -8.57 9.40
CA GLU A 34 -26.92 -7.58 10.46
C GLU A 34 -28.29 -6.91 10.30
N ARG A 35 -28.65 -6.52 9.07
CA ARG A 35 -29.95 -5.91 8.76
C ARG A 35 -31.12 -6.87 9.03
N MET A 36 -30.89 -8.18 8.93
CA MET A 36 -31.90 -9.21 9.21
C MET A 36 -31.91 -9.70 10.67
N GLY A 37 -31.05 -9.16 11.54
CA GLY A 37 -31.03 -9.47 12.98
C GLY A 37 -30.44 -10.84 13.32
N LEU A 38 -29.68 -11.45 12.41
CA LEU A 38 -28.96 -12.70 12.67
C LEU A 38 -27.66 -12.39 13.41
N VAL A 39 -27.38 -13.11 14.50
CA VAL A 39 -26.23 -12.87 15.41
C VAL A 39 -24.92 -13.49 14.89
N ILE A 40 -24.81 -13.75 13.59
CA ILE A 40 -23.58 -14.33 13.01
C ILE A 40 -22.75 -13.17 12.46
N ASP A 41 -21.77 -12.72 13.22
CA ASP A 41 -20.72 -11.83 12.70
C ASP A 41 -19.98 -12.59 11.58
N LEU A 42 -20.09 -12.14 10.34
CA LEU A 42 -19.35 -12.66 9.19
C LEU A 42 -18.08 -11.85 8.92
N ALA A 43 -17.96 -10.66 9.52
CA ALA A 43 -16.79 -9.79 9.43
C ALA A 43 -15.46 -10.52 9.72
N TRP A 44 -15.42 -11.43 10.71
CA TRP A 44 -14.21 -12.18 11.04
C TRP A 44 -13.76 -13.11 9.90
N VAL A 45 -14.70 -13.62 9.08
CA VAL A 45 -14.39 -14.44 7.91
C VAL A 45 -13.65 -13.59 6.89
N THR A 46 -14.12 -12.37 6.66
CA THR A 46 -13.46 -11.41 5.76
C THR A 46 -12.08 -11.00 6.27
N VAL A 47 -11.95 -10.74 7.58
CA VAL A 47 -10.64 -10.50 8.23
C VAL A 47 -9.67 -11.64 7.94
N LEU A 48 -10.12 -12.88 8.05
CA LEU A 48 -9.27 -14.05 7.82
C LEU A 48 -8.90 -14.19 6.33
N ILE A 49 -9.88 -14.03 5.43
CA ILE A 49 -9.67 -14.16 3.99
C ILE A 49 -8.71 -13.06 3.46
N CYS A 50 -8.92 -11.81 3.85
CA CYS A 50 -8.09 -10.69 3.39
C CYS A 50 -6.79 -10.55 4.19
N GLY A 51 -6.79 -10.90 5.48
CA GLY A 51 -5.62 -10.78 6.36
C GLY A 51 -4.59 -11.88 6.19
N LEU A 52 -5.01 -13.11 5.84
CA LEU A 52 -4.10 -14.24 5.63
C LEU A 52 -3.04 -13.98 4.53
N PRO A 53 -3.38 -13.47 3.33
CA PRO A 53 -2.40 -13.02 2.34
C PRO A 53 -1.32 -12.10 2.90
N LEU A 54 -1.75 -11.08 3.66
CA LEU A 54 -0.89 -10.06 4.23
C LEU A 54 0.05 -10.64 5.28
N LEU A 55 -0.48 -11.52 6.12
CA LEU A 55 0.27 -12.22 7.15
C LEU A 55 1.33 -13.14 6.53
N ILE A 56 0.96 -13.93 5.51
CA ILE A 56 1.90 -14.81 4.81
C ILE A 56 3.04 -13.99 4.20
N ASN A 57 2.72 -12.92 3.47
CA ASN A 57 3.72 -12.06 2.84
C ASN A 57 4.64 -11.40 3.87
N SER A 58 4.08 -10.95 5.00
CA SER A 58 4.86 -10.33 6.07
C SER A 58 5.80 -11.34 6.74
N VAL A 59 5.33 -12.55 7.05
CA VAL A 59 6.13 -13.58 7.72
C VAL A 59 7.26 -14.05 6.81
N GLN A 60 6.99 -14.22 5.51
CA GLN A 60 8.00 -14.60 4.53
C GLN A 60 9.10 -13.55 4.40
N SER A 61 8.74 -12.27 4.27
CA SER A 61 9.72 -11.17 4.21
C SER A 61 10.64 -11.15 5.43
N ILE A 62 10.08 -11.37 6.62
CA ILE A 62 10.85 -11.38 7.87
C ILE A 62 11.75 -12.61 7.95
N TRP A 63 11.28 -13.77 7.48
CA TRP A 63 12.05 -15.00 7.56
C TRP A 63 13.20 -15.07 6.55
N ASP A 64 12.95 -14.63 5.32
CA ASP A 64 13.90 -14.80 4.22
C ASP A 64 14.98 -13.71 4.22
N ASN A 65 14.62 -12.46 4.53
CA ASN A 65 15.53 -11.31 4.44
C ASN A 65 15.75 -10.58 5.77
N LEU A 66 15.04 -10.98 6.86
CA LEU A 66 15.00 -10.22 8.12
C LEU A 66 14.54 -8.76 7.94
N GLU A 67 13.77 -8.50 6.88
CA GLU A 67 13.27 -7.18 6.52
C GLU A 67 11.79 -7.05 6.86
N ILE A 68 11.44 -5.98 7.58
CA ILE A 68 10.06 -5.68 7.97
C ILE A 68 9.49 -4.69 6.96
N HIS A 69 8.57 -5.19 6.13
CA HIS A 69 7.85 -4.39 5.14
C HIS A 69 6.54 -3.84 5.69
N ALA A 70 5.94 -2.90 4.95
CA ALA A 70 4.65 -2.27 5.23
C ALA A 70 3.50 -3.24 5.57
N ASN A 71 3.47 -4.42 4.95
CA ASN A 71 2.46 -5.45 5.23
C ASN A 71 2.41 -5.83 6.73
N PHE A 72 3.55 -5.75 7.41
CA PHE A 72 3.63 -6.02 8.84
C PHE A 72 2.82 -5.02 9.67
N LEU A 73 2.90 -3.71 9.37
CA LEU A 73 2.13 -2.68 10.09
C LEU A 73 0.64 -2.92 9.95
N ILE A 74 0.19 -3.30 8.75
CA ILE A 74 -1.21 -3.56 8.46
C ILE A 74 -1.71 -4.77 9.26
N VAL A 75 -0.93 -5.85 9.28
CA VAL A 75 -1.25 -7.05 10.09
C VAL A 75 -1.31 -6.71 11.57
N VAL A 76 -0.35 -5.94 12.10
CA VAL A 76 -0.37 -5.49 13.50
C VAL A 76 -1.58 -4.60 13.78
N ALA A 77 -1.95 -3.70 12.86
CA ALA A 77 -3.12 -2.84 13.01
C ALA A 77 -4.43 -3.66 13.04
N MET A 78 -4.56 -4.65 12.15
CA MET A 78 -5.71 -5.55 12.13
C MET A 78 -5.79 -6.39 13.42
N LEU A 79 -4.65 -6.92 13.90
CA LEU A 79 -4.61 -7.63 15.17
C LEU A 79 -4.99 -6.75 16.36
N ALA A 80 -4.58 -5.47 16.36
CA ALA A 80 -4.97 -4.52 17.39
C ALA A 80 -6.49 -4.26 17.38
N LEU A 81 -7.10 -4.09 16.21
CA LEU A 81 -8.56 -3.95 16.07
C LEU A 81 -9.32 -5.19 16.56
N ILE A 82 -8.84 -6.37 16.19
CA ILE A 82 -9.38 -7.66 16.65
C ILE A 82 -9.28 -7.78 18.18
N ALA A 83 -8.16 -7.36 18.78
CA ALA A 83 -7.96 -7.42 20.22
C ALA A 83 -8.95 -6.52 21.00
N ILE A 84 -9.44 -5.45 20.38
CA ILE A 84 -10.45 -4.55 20.93
C ILE A 84 -11.87 -5.08 20.68
N GLY A 85 -12.02 -6.09 19.81
CA GLY A 85 -13.30 -6.65 19.39
C GLY A 85 -13.94 -5.94 18.20
N ASP A 86 -13.22 -5.04 17.52
CA ASP A 86 -13.71 -4.34 16.33
C ASP A 86 -13.36 -5.11 15.04
N TYR A 87 -14.11 -6.19 14.80
CA TYR A 87 -13.94 -7.04 13.63
C TYR A 87 -14.37 -6.36 12.32
N HIS A 88 -15.37 -5.48 12.36
CA HIS A 88 -15.87 -4.76 11.19
C HIS A 88 -14.81 -3.80 10.64
N THR A 89 -14.20 -2.99 11.51
CA THR A 89 -13.12 -2.08 11.11
C THR A 89 -11.91 -2.87 10.60
N ALA A 90 -11.54 -3.98 11.26
CA ALA A 90 -10.46 -4.84 10.78
C ALA A 90 -10.76 -5.43 9.38
N ALA A 91 -12.01 -5.85 9.14
CA ALA A 91 -12.46 -6.38 7.86
C ALA A 91 -12.38 -5.33 6.75
N TYR A 92 -12.88 -4.12 7.00
CA TYR A 92 -12.83 -3.01 6.05
C TYR A 92 -11.39 -2.59 5.74
N VAL A 93 -10.52 -2.47 6.76
CA VAL A 93 -9.09 -2.18 6.56
C VAL A 93 -8.43 -3.25 5.68
N GLY A 94 -8.63 -4.53 6.01
CA GLY A 94 -8.06 -5.64 5.24
C GLY A 94 -8.54 -5.66 3.79
N LEU A 95 -9.85 -5.46 3.57
CA LEU A 95 -10.45 -5.44 2.23
C LEU A 95 -9.91 -4.29 1.39
N VAL A 96 -9.84 -3.07 1.94
CA VAL A 96 -9.35 -1.88 1.23
C VAL A 96 -7.87 -2.01 0.88
N VAL A 97 -7.04 -2.49 1.81
CA VAL A 97 -5.62 -2.73 1.53
C VAL A 97 -5.46 -3.75 0.40
N GLN A 98 -6.19 -4.87 0.47
CA GLN A 98 -6.12 -5.90 -0.56
C GLN A 98 -6.61 -5.38 -1.93
N ALA A 99 -7.65 -4.55 -1.93
CA ALA A 99 -8.14 -3.88 -3.14
C ALA A 99 -7.06 -2.94 -3.72
N GLY A 100 -6.35 -2.20 -2.87
CA GLY A 100 -5.25 -1.33 -3.26
C GLY A 100 -4.11 -2.09 -3.94
N PHE A 101 -3.69 -3.23 -3.38
CA PHE A 101 -2.68 -4.10 -4.01
C PHE A 101 -3.16 -4.63 -5.36
N PHE A 102 -4.40 -5.09 -5.45
CA PHE A 102 -4.97 -5.57 -6.70
C PHE A 102 -5.03 -4.46 -7.78
N LEU A 103 -5.50 -3.27 -7.42
CA LEU A 103 -5.56 -2.12 -8.33
C LEU A 103 -4.17 -1.67 -8.77
N GLU A 104 -3.18 -1.67 -7.87
CA GLU A 104 -1.80 -1.37 -8.22
C GLU A 104 -1.28 -2.33 -9.29
N GLN A 105 -1.50 -3.64 -9.12
CA GLN A 105 -1.10 -4.65 -10.12
C GLN A 105 -1.83 -4.47 -11.47
N LEU A 106 -3.12 -4.11 -11.44
CA LEU A 106 -3.87 -3.79 -12.66
C LEU A 106 -3.31 -2.55 -13.37
N ILE A 107 -2.98 -1.50 -12.61
CA ILE A 107 -2.40 -0.29 -13.18
C ILE A 107 -1.04 -0.59 -13.75
N THR A 108 -0.13 -1.24 -13.03
CA THR A 108 1.20 -1.56 -13.57
C THR A 108 1.12 -2.51 -14.76
N GLY A 109 0.03 -3.28 -14.87
CA GLY A 109 -0.12 -4.36 -15.85
C GLY A 109 0.75 -5.55 -15.46
N GLU A 110 0.47 -6.74 -16.00
CA GLU A 110 1.37 -7.90 -15.92
C GLU A 110 2.66 -7.67 -16.73
N VAL A 111 3.38 -6.57 -16.47
CA VAL A 111 4.83 -6.64 -16.61
C VAL A 111 5.26 -7.43 -15.39
N HIS A 112 5.46 -8.73 -15.57
CA HIS A 112 6.09 -9.58 -14.57
C HIS A 112 7.36 -8.87 -14.05
N TYR A 113 7.26 -8.24 -12.89
CA TYR A 113 8.42 -7.96 -12.04
C TYR A 113 8.77 -9.27 -11.34
N THR A 114 9.01 -10.33 -12.10
CA THR A 114 9.72 -11.47 -11.54
C THR A 114 11.05 -10.92 -11.06
N LEU A 115 11.26 -11.00 -9.75
CA LEU A 115 12.52 -10.72 -9.06
C LEU A 115 13.58 -11.77 -9.42
N ASP A 116 13.71 -12.06 -10.72
CA ASP A 116 14.80 -12.81 -11.29
C ASP A 116 15.70 -11.79 -11.99
N ASP A 117 17.00 -11.92 -11.70
CA ASP A 117 18.10 -10.98 -11.90
C ASP A 117 18.38 -10.52 -13.35
N ASP A 118 17.44 -10.63 -14.30
CA ASP A 118 17.70 -10.42 -15.74
C ASP A 118 16.67 -9.55 -16.49
N MET A 119 15.94 -8.64 -15.83
CA MET A 119 15.06 -7.69 -16.54
C MET A 119 15.07 -6.25 -15.98
N LEU A 120 16.29 -5.70 -15.88
CA LEU A 120 16.56 -4.29 -15.60
C LEU A 120 16.55 -3.33 -16.83
N PRO A 121 15.89 -3.53 -18.00
CA PRO A 121 16.09 -2.59 -19.10
C PRO A 121 15.10 -1.41 -19.15
N ALA A 122 14.08 -1.31 -18.29
CA ALA A 122 13.08 -0.22 -18.39
C ALA A 122 13.28 0.94 -17.39
N MET A 123 13.93 0.71 -16.25
CA MET A 123 14.18 1.75 -15.24
C MET A 123 15.69 2.02 -15.16
N PRO A 124 16.16 3.28 -15.30
CA PRO A 124 17.59 3.55 -15.31
C PRO A 124 18.24 3.12 -14.00
N ALA A 125 19.40 2.47 -14.08
CA ALA A 125 20.18 1.96 -12.94
C ALA A 125 20.22 2.85 -11.67
N PRO A 126 20.36 4.20 -11.74
CA PRO A 126 20.31 5.05 -10.55
C PRO A 126 18.98 4.99 -9.78
N LEU A 127 17.85 4.84 -10.47
CA LEU A 127 16.52 4.70 -9.84
C LEU A 127 16.43 3.40 -9.03
N VAL A 128 16.92 2.29 -9.60
CA VAL A 128 16.90 0.98 -8.96
C VAL A 128 17.78 0.96 -7.70
N ALA A 129 18.99 1.52 -7.80
CA ALA A 129 19.92 1.58 -6.66
C ALA A 129 19.36 2.39 -5.49
N ILE A 130 18.71 3.52 -5.75
CA ILE A 130 18.11 4.37 -4.70
C ILE A 130 16.89 3.68 -4.09
N ARG A 131 16.03 3.06 -4.91
CA ARG A 131 14.89 2.29 -4.42
C ARG A 131 15.33 1.16 -3.49
N GLN A 132 16.33 0.38 -3.90
CA GLN A 132 16.92 -0.68 -3.07
C GLN A 132 17.54 -0.12 -1.79
N GLY A 133 18.21 1.04 -1.87
CA GLY A 133 18.74 1.75 -0.71
C GLY A 133 17.65 2.14 0.29
N LEU A 134 16.50 2.61 -0.18
CA LEU A 134 15.37 2.96 0.68
C LEU A 134 14.69 1.72 1.28
N ASN A 135 14.56 0.64 0.50
CA ASN A 135 14.03 -0.64 1.01
C ASN A 135 14.87 -1.18 2.16
N ARG A 136 16.19 -1.00 2.13
CA ARG A 136 17.07 -1.35 3.25
C ARG A 136 16.74 -0.58 4.54
N TYR A 137 16.25 0.65 4.44
CA TYR A 137 15.81 1.44 5.59
C TYR A 137 14.36 1.15 6.00
N SER A 138 13.60 0.37 5.22
CA SER A 138 12.20 0.06 5.48
C SER A 138 11.99 -0.46 6.90
N SER A 139 12.80 -1.44 7.34
CA SER A 139 12.71 -1.99 8.70
C SER A 139 12.89 -0.93 9.80
N VAL A 140 13.80 0.04 9.61
CA VAL A 140 14.04 1.13 10.57
C VAL A 140 12.84 2.06 10.63
N ILE A 141 12.28 2.41 9.47
CA ILE A 141 11.10 3.27 9.37
C ILE A 141 9.90 2.59 10.03
N VAL A 142 9.67 1.30 9.76
CA VAL A 142 8.60 0.51 10.37
C VAL A 142 8.70 0.53 11.90
N VAL A 143 9.89 0.25 12.46
CA VAL A 143 10.09 0.26 13.91
C VAL A 143 9.88 1.65 14.49
N ALA A 144 10.39 2.70 13.82
CA ALA A 144 10.17 4.08 14.25
C ALA A 144 8.67 4.44 14.27
N VAL A 145 7.92 4.03 13.25
CA VAL A 145 6.46 4.24 13.18
C VAL A 145 5.72 3.49 14.29
N MET A 146 6.10 2.25 14.60
CA MET A 146 5.53 1.53 15.73
C MET A 146 5.79 2.24 17.05
N LEU A 147 7.01 2.72 17.28
CA LEU A 147 7.36 3.47 18.50
C LEU A 147 6.60 4.79 18.60
N LEU A 148 6.47 5.52 17.48
CA LEU A 148 5.71 6.77 17.42
C LEU A 148 4.22 6.54 17.70
N SER A 149 3.61 5.51 17.09
CA SER A 149 2.22 5.14 17.32
C SER A 149 1.99 4.71 18.78
N MET A 150 2.89 3.90 19.34
CA MET A 150 2.82 3.46 20.74
C MET A 150 3.03 4.63 21.72
N GLY A 151 3.88 5.60 21.36
CA GLY A 151 4.04 6.85 22.10
C GLY A 151 2.79 7.74 22.03
N ALA A 152 2.13 7.80 20.87
CA ALA A 152 0.86 8.50 20.71
C ALA A 152 -0.24 7.87 21.57
N PHE A 153 -0.31 6.54 21.63
CA PHE A 153 -1.23 5.83 22.54
C PHE A 153 -1.02 6.22 24.01
N ALA A 154 0.24 6.32 24.45
CA ALA A 154 0.55 6.72 25.83
C ALA A 154 0.04 8.14 26.17
N LEU A 155 -0.04 9.02 25.17
CA LEU A 155 -0.52 10.40 25.33
C LEU A 155 -2.05 10.52 25.18
N THR A 156 -2.64 9.92 24.15
CA THR A 156 -4.07 10.05 23.82
C THR A 156 -4.96 9.04 24.54
N ARG A 157 -4.41 7.88 24.92
CA ARG A 157 -5.12 6.70 25.44
C ARG A 157 -6.27 6.22 24.54
N ASP A 158 -6.19 6.55 23.25
CA ASP A 158 -7.19 6.17 22.26
C ASP A 158 -6.58 5.15 21.29
N PHE A 159 -7.15 3.95 21.31
CA PHE A 159 -6.72 2.85 20.46
C PHE A 159 -7.01 3.12 18.97
N MET A 160 -8.14 3.74 18.63
CA MET A 160 -8.50 4.02 17.23
C MET A 160 -7.53 5.01 16.62
N HIS A 161 -7.12 6.00 17.40
CA HIS A 161 -6.09 6.96 17.03
C HIS A 161 -4.74 6.27 16.75
N THR A 162 -4.37 5.33 17.62
CA THR A 162 -3.12 4.57 17.53
C THR A 162 -3.07 3.71 16.27
N VAL A 163 -4.15 2.97 15.99
CA VAL A 163 -4.30 2.14 14.79
C VAL A 163 -4.29 3.00 13.53
N THR A 164 -4.96 4.15 13.57
CA THR A 164 -4.98 5.11 12.45
C THR A 164 -3.56 5.59 12.13
N LEU A 165 -2.77 5.96 13.15
CA LEU A 165 -1.38 6.37 12.96
C LEU A 165 -0.50 5.24 12.42
N LEU A 166 -0.71 4.01 12.88
CA LEU A 166 0.03 2.85 12.39
C LEU A 166 -0.21 2.61 10.89
N LEU A 167 -1.43 2.87 10.43
CA LEU A 167 -1.83 2.68 9.03
C LEU A 167 -1.42 3.85 8.13
N VAL A 168 -1.53 5.10 8.60
CA VAL A 168 -1.26 6.31 7.82
C VAL A 168 0.24 6.60 7.69
N LEU A 169 1.05 6.24 8.68
CA LEU A 169 2.51 6.47 8.66
C LEU A 169 3.28 5.37 7.90
N CYS A 170 2.57 4.53 7.14
CA CYS A 170 3.17 3.44 6.39
C CYS A 170 4.17 3.96 5.33
N PRO A 171 5.40 3.39 5.24
CA PRO A 171 6.46 3.92 4.36
C PRO A 171 6.18 3.77 2.85
N CYS A 172 5.17 3.00 2.44
CA CYS A 172 4.89 2.69 1.03
C CYS A 172 4.79 3.91 0.11
N SER A 173 4.16 4.99 0.59
CA SER A 173 3.98 6.17 -0.24
C SER A 173 5.25 7.01 -0.37
N LEU A 174 6.12 6.99 0.65
CA LEU A 174 7.38 7.72 0.64
C LEU A 174 8.32 7.18 -0.46
N GLU A 175 8.38 5.85 -0.59
CA GLU A 175 9.16 5.19 -1.65
C GLU A 175 8.70 5.61 -3.05
N LEU A 176 7.38 5.58 -3.30
CA LEU A 176 6.82 5.98 -4.59
C LEU A 176 7.02 7.47 -4.89
N ILE A 177 6.96 8.35 -3.86
CA ILE A 177 7.20 9.79 -4.02
C ILE A 177 8.63 10.03 -4.50
N LEU A 178 9.60 9.32 -3.89
CA LEU A 178 11.01 9.43 -4.28
C LEU A 178 11.24 8.94 -5.71
N VAL A 179 10.68 7.77 -6.07
CA VAL A 179 10.77 7.23 -7.44
C VAL A 179 10.15 8.18 -8.45
N SER A 180 8.99 8.75 -8.16
CA SER A 180 8.33 9.75 -9.01
C SER A 180 9.17 11.01 -9.18
N LEU A 181 9.68 11.57 -8.08
CA LEU A 181 10.55 12.76 -8.13
C LEU A 181 11.78 12.54 -9.04
N MET A 182 12.39 11.36 -8.93
CA MET A 182 13.53 10.98 -9.75
C MET A 182 13.15 10.74 -11.22
N MET A 183 12.05 10.03 -11.50
CA MET A 183 11.59 9.79 -12.87
C MET A 183 11.32 11.12 -13.60
N GLY A 184 10.75 12.11 -12.91
CA GLY A 184 10.57 13.46 -13.44
C GLY A 184 11.87 14.20 -13.76
N SER A 185 13.00 13.86 -13.11
CA SER A 185 14.32 14.45 -13.37
C SER A 185 15.00 13.90 -14.62
N LEU A 186 14.59 12.71 -15.06
CA LEU A 186 15.18 12.01 -16.21
C LEU A 186 14.55 12.41 -17.55
N VAL A 187 13.45 13.17 -17.51
CA VAL A 187 12.76 13.66 -18.70
C VAL A 187 13.66 14.65 -19.44
N ASP A 188 14.10 14.27 -20.64
CA ASP A 188 14.93 15.11 -21.51
C ASP A 188 14.09 16.19 -22.20
N GLU A 189 14.44 17.45 -21.94
CA GLU A 189 13.80 18.63 -22.53
C GLU A 189 14.41 19.00 -23.89
N SER A 190 15.46 18.30 -24.33
CA SER A 190 16.18 18.56 -25.59
C SER A 190 15.88 17.57 -26.73
N SER A 191 15.01 16.58 -26.49
CA SER A 191 14.57 15.60 -27.48
C SER A 191 13.79 16.25 -28.65
N PRO A 192 13.77 15.64 -29.86
CA PRO A 192 12.88 16.05 -30.95
C PRO A 192 11.39 16.17 -30.57
N THR A 193 10.96 15.55 -29.45
CA THR A 193 9.62 15.68 -28.85
C THR A 193 9.56 16.66 -27.67
N ALA A 194 10.48 17.64 -27.58
CA ALA A 194 10.64 18.58 -26.45
C ALA A 194 9.36 19.24 -25.94
N LEU A 195 8.38 19.54 -26.82
CA LEU A 195 7.09 20.10 -26.38
C LEU A 195 6.26 19.09 -25.58
N LEU A 196 6.20 17.83 -26.05
CA LEU A 196 5.50 16.74 -25.37
C LEU A 196 6.20 16.37 -24.06
N SER A 197 7.55 16.34 -24.05
CA SER A 197 8.31 16.02 -22.83
C SER A 197 8.14 17.10 -21.75
N LYS A 198 8.08 18.37 -22.14
CA LYS A 198 7.80 19.49 -21.23
C LYS A 198 6.39 19.45 -20.65
N GLU A 199 5.37 19.20 -21.47
CA GLU A 199 3.99 19.04 -21.00
C GLU A 199 3.85 17.83 -20.06
N ALA A 200 4.44 16.69 -20.42
CA ALA A 200 4.42 15.48 -19.59
C ALA A 200 5.10 15.70 -18.23
N LYS A 201 6.28 16.35 -18.20
CA LYS A 201 6.99 16.69 -16.97
C LYS A 201 6.17 17.62 -16.07
N GLN A 202 5.53 18.63 -16.66
CA GLN A 202 4.70 19.58 -15.91
C GLN A 202 3.48 18.89 -15.28
N ILE A 203 2.78 18.05 -16.04
CA ILE A 203 1.64 17.27 -15.54
C ILE A 203 2.11 16.33 -14.43
N HIS A 204 3.21 15.61 -14.66
CA HIS A 204 3.77 14.67 -13.69
C HIS A 204 4.15 15.37 -12.38
N LEU A 205 4.84 16.51 -12.44
CA LEU A 205 5.24 17.27 -11.26
C LEU A 205 4.03 17.85 -10.52
N CYS A 206 3.02 18.34 -11.24
CA CYS A 206 1.77 18.81 -10.65
C CYS A 206 1.05 17.70 -9.87
N MET A 207 0.91 16.52 -10.47
CA MET A 207 0.30 15.34 -9.83
C MET A 207 1.12 14.85 -8.62
N LEU A 208 2.45 14.88 -8.70
CA LEU A 208 3.34 14.57 -7.59
C LEU A 208 3.13 15.54 -6.41
N ILE A 209 3.12 16.84 -6.66
CA ILE A 209 2.90 17.87 -5.63
C ILE A 209 1.52 17.68 -4.98
N LEU A 210 0.47 17.48 -5.78
CA LEU A 210 -0.89 17.23 -5.28
C LEU A 210 -0.92 15.98 -4.38
N SER A 211 -0.27 14.89 -4.80
CA SER A 211 -0.17 13.67 -4.01
C SER A 211 0.57 13.91 -2.69
N VAL A 212 1.70 14.62 -2.69
CA VAL A 212 2.45 14.93 -1.46
C VAL A 212 1.63 15.76 -0.48
N VAL A 213 0.96 16.81 -0.97
CA VAL A 213 0.08 17.66 -0.14
C VAL A 213 -1.05 16.83 0.46
N PHE A 214 -1.65 15.94 -0.33
CA PHE A 214 -2.72 15.07 0.14
C PHE A 214 -2.24 14.08 1.21
N HIS A 215 -1.05 13.48 1.06
CA HIS A 215 -0.45 12.64 2.12
C HIS A 215 -0.20 13.41 3.41
N ILE A 216 0.37 14.62 3.33
CA ILE A 216 0.59 15.48 4.51
C ILE A 216 -0.73 15.81 5.20
N ALA A 217 -1.79 16.12 4.43
CA ALA A 217 -3.12 16.40 4.96
C ALA A 217 -3.73 15.16 5.66
N ILE A 218 -3.59 13.97 5.09
CA ILE A 218 -4.06 12.71 5.72
C ILE A 218 -3.29 12.42 7.00
N ILE A 219 -1.96 12.58 7.00
CA ILE A 219 -1.12 12.41 8.20
C ILE A 219 -1.56 13.39 9.28
N GLY A 220 -1.72 14.67 8.94
CA GLY A 220 -2.23 15.69 9.86
C GLY A 220 -3.60 15.31 10.43
N ALA A 221 -4.56 14.96 9.57
CA ALA A 221 -5.90 14.56 10.00
C ALA A 221 -5.88 13.32 10.90
N GLY A 222 -5.01 12.35 10.63
CA GLY A 222 -4.81 11.16 11.47
C GLY A 222 -4.17 11.49 12.83
N VAL A 223 -3.20 12.41 12.88
CA VAL A 223 -2.55 12.89 14.12
C VAL A 223 -3.52 13.69 15.00
N PHE A 224 -4.44 14.43 14.40
CA PHE A 224 -5.48 15.18 15.13
C PHE A 224 -6.74 14.37 15.43
N GLY A 225 -6.80 13.10 15.00
CA GLY A 225 -7.95 12.22 15.25
C GLY A 225 -9.21 12.59 14.50
N LEU A 226 -9.07 13.35 13.42
CA LEU A 226 -10.21 13.81 12.60
C LEU A 226 -10.76 12.70 11.70
N ILE A 227 -9.97 11.66 11.45
CA ILE A 227 -10.33 10.53 10.60
C ILE A 227 -10.07 9.21 11.33
N GLY A 228 -10.95 8.23 11.12
CA GLY A 228 -10.77 6.87 11.62
C GLY A 228 -9.88 6.01 10.71
N PRO A 229 -9.55 4.78 11.14
CA PRO A 229 -8.57 3.93 10.49
C PRO A 229 -8.97 3.50 9.06
N VAL A 230 -10.26 3.21 8.82
CA VAL A 230 -10.75 2.86 7.48
C VAL A 230 -10.56 4.02 6.51
N MET A 231 -10.99 5.22 6.91
CA MET A 231 -10.90 6.42 6.06
C MET A 231 -9.44 6.78 5.77
N ALA A 232 -8.58 6.69 6.78
CA ALA A 232 -7.15 6.85 6.66
C ALA A 232 -6.54 5.94 5.58
N VAL A 233 -6.82 4.63 5.64
CA VAL A 233 -6.30 3.65 4.67
C VAL A 233 -6.85 3.91 3.27
N VAL A 234 -8.14 4.23 3.13
CA VAL A 234 -8.75 4.56 1.83
C VAL A 234 -8.06 5.77 1.21
N LEU A 235 -7.94 6.87 1.95
CA LEU A 235 -7.33 8.10 1.44
C LEU A 235 -5.85 7.89 1.11
N HIS A 236 -5.10 7.24 2.00
CA HIS A 236 -3.69 6.92 1.77
C HIS A 236 -3.50 5.99 0.56
N GLY A 237 -4.35 4.97 0.40
CA GLY A 237 -4.35 4.05 -0.73
C GLY A 237 -4.66 4.76 -2.06
N LEU A 238 -5.63 5.66 -2.10
CA LEU A 238 -5.96 6.46 -3.30
C LEU A 238 -4.80 7.38 -3.70
N ALA A 239 -4.18 8.03 -2.72
CA ALA A 239 -3.04 8.91 -2.92
C ALA A 239 -1.85 8.15 -3.56
N ARG A 240 -1.60 6.94 -3.05
CA ARG A 240 -0.61 6.00 -3.58
C ARG A 240 -0.96 5.55 -5.00
N LEU A 241 -2.21 5.16 -5.25
CA LEU A 241 -2.66 4.71 -6.56
C LEU A 241 -2.52 5.79 -7.64
N GLY A 242 -2.86 7.04 -7.30
CA GLY A 242 -2.66 8.19 -8.18
C GLY A 242 -1.18 8.39 -8.56
N LEU A 243 -0.27 8.11 -7.63
CA LEU A 243 1.17 8.21 -7.87
C LEU A 243 1.70 7.08 -8.77
N VAL A 244 1.23 5.85 -8.56
CA VAL A 244 1.54 4.70 -9.44
C VAL A 244 1.03 4.97 -10.85
N TYR A 245 -0.20 5.49 -10.98
CA TYR A 245 -0.75 5.88 -12.28
C TYR A 245 0.08 6.98 -12.95
N ASN A 246 0.46 8.02 -12.20
CA ASN A 246 1.30 9.12 -12.70
C ASN A 246 2.64 8.61 -13.22
N LEU A 247 3.28 7.68 -12.50
CA LEU A 247 4.51 7.02 -12.90
C LEU A 247 4.33 6.24 -14.21
N LYS A 248 3.29 5.42 -14.33
CA LYS A 248 3.01 4.64 -15.55
C LYS A 248 2.78 5.54 -16.77
N VAL A 249 2.02 6.62 -16.58
CA VAL A 249 1.77 7.59 -17.66
C VAL A 249 3.09 8.23 -18.10
N LEU A 250 3.94 8.64 -17.16
CA LEU A 250 5.24 9.23 -17.48
C LEU A 250 6.18 8.25 -18.19
N ASP A 251 6.22 7.00 -17.74
CA ASP A 251 7.00 5.92 -18.38
C ASP A 251 6.58 5.70 -19.84
N GLY A 252 5.26 5.70 -20.10
CA GLY A 252 4.73 5.63 -21.47
C GLY A 252 5.19 6.78 -22.37
N TYR A 253 5.38 7.99 -21.84
CA TYR A 253 5.95 9.10 -22.61
C TYR A 253 7.45 8.96 -22.87
N LEU A 254 8.20 8.36 -21.93
CA LEU A 254 9.64 8.12 -22.09
C LEU A 254 9.95 7.01 -23.10
N CYS A 255 9.11 5.98 -23.22
CA CYS A 255 9.30 4.92 -24.23
C CYS A 255 8.97 5.37 -25.67
N VAL A 256 8.23 6.47 -25.85
CA VAL A 256 7.82 6.99 -27.17
C VAL A 256 8.78 8.07 -27.70
N ALA A 257 9.58 8.68 -26.82
CA ALA A 257 10.56 9.71 -27.13
C ALA A 257 11.91 9.14 -27.57
#